data_AF-A0A2K2V5H6-F1
#
_entry.id   AF-A0A2K2V5H6-F1
#
_cell.length_a   1.000
_cell.length_b   1.000
_cell.length_c   1.000
_cell.angle_alpha   90.00
_cell.angle_beta   90.00
_cell.angle_gamma   90.00
#
_symmetry.space_group_name_H-M   'P 1'
#
loop_
_entity.id
_entity.type
_entity.pdbx_description
1 polymer ?
#
loop_
_entity_poly.entity_id
_entity_poly.type
_entity_poly.pdbx_seq_one_letter_code
_entity_poly.pdbx_strand_id
1 'polypeptide(L)'
;MDNIPIAMIFSSMLSDMKCDIWAYWWGLIAATAIGGLLLPISNVANLAALSIAEERGIRIGFKDYTKMMLPPLLASGLSATLYLLIYAII
;
A
#
# COMPACT_ATOMS: atom_id res chain seq x y z
N MET A 1 -3.29 6.61 -8.52
CA MET A 1 -3.80 5.31 -9.04
C MET A 1 -4.35 4.58 -7.85
N ASP A 2 -5.66 4.40 -7.81
CA ASP A 2 -6.30 3.74 -6.66
C ASP A 2 -5.72 2.32 -6.45
N ASN A 3 -5.68 1.84 -5.22
CA ASN A 3 -5.12 0.52 -4.90
C ASN A 3 -6.00 -0.62 -5.42
N ILE A 4 -7.30 -0.36 -5.64
CA ILE A 4 -8.31 -1.35 -6.05
C ILE A 4 -8.08 -1.85 -7.50
N PRO A 5 -7.95 -0.98 -8.54
CA PRO A 5 -7.69 -1.44 -9.91
C PRO A 5 -6.41 -2.26 -10.04
N ILE A 6 -5.35 -1.88 -9.32
CA ILE A 6 -4.08 -2.61 -9.31
C ILE A 6 -4.31 -4.02 -8.73
N ALA A 7 -5.00 -4.13 -7.59
CA ALA A 7 -5.30 -5.42 -6.99
C ALA A 7 -6.11 -6.34 -7.93
N MET A 8 -7.09 -5.80 -8.67
CA MET A 8 -7.90 -6.59 -9.61
C MET A 8 -7.11 -7.11 -10.82
N ILE A 9 -6.19 -6.30 -11.35
CA ILE A 9 -5.35 -6.72 -12.48
C ILE A 9 -4.45 -7.88 -12.04
N PHE A 10 -3.77 -7.72 -10.90
CA PHE A 10 -2.85 -8.73 -10.40
C PHE A 10 -3.55 -9.97 -9.84
N SER A 11 -4.79 -9.87 -9.33
CA SER A 11 -5.54 -11.05 -8.89
C SER A 11 -5.86 -12.00 -10.05
N SER A 12 -6.08 -11.45 -11.24
CA SER A 12 -6.30 -12.25 -12.46
C SER A 12 -5.03 -12.98 -12.91
N MET A 13 -3.85 -12.37 -12.70
CA MET A 13 -2.58 -13.04 -12.96
C MET A 13 -2.29 -14.14 -11.93
N LEU A 14 -2.67 -13.93 -10.66
CA LEU A 14 -2.52 -14.93 -9.60
C LEU A 14 -3.37 -16.17 -9.83
N SER A 15 -4.56 -16.05 -10.41
CA SER A 15 -5.39 -17.24 -10.74
C SER A 15 -4.75 -18.15 -11.79
N ASP A 16 -3.84 -17.63 -12.62
CA ASP A 16 -3.10 -18.43 -13.59
C ASP A 16 -1.88 -19.15 -12.97
N MET A 17 -1.48 -18.76 -11.76
CA MET A 17 -0.38 -19.36 -11.04
C MET A 17 -0.89 -20.52 -10.18
N LYS A 18 -0.31 -21.73 -10.32
CA LYS A 18 -0.62 -22.91 -9.48
C LYS A 18 -0.04 -22.80 -8.07
N CYS A 19 -0.21 -21.65 -7.42
CA CYS A 19 0.22 -21.42 -6.04
C CYS A 19 -0.98 -21.40 -5.09
N ASP A 20 -0.70 -21.43 -3.79
CA ASP A 20 -1.74 -21.30 -2.76
C ASP A 20 -2.40 -19.91 -2.87
N ILE A 21 -3.58 -19.88 -3.47
CA ILE A 21 -4.28 -18.64 -3.81
C ILE A 21 -4.50 -17.79 -2.55
N TRP A 22 -4.69 -18.39 -1.37
CA TRP A 22 -5.05 -17.64 -0.17
C TRP A 22 -3.95 -16.68 0.29
N ALA A 23 -2.74 -17.20 0.56
CA ALA A 23 -1.64 -16.39 1.07
C ALA A 23 -1.19 -15.32 0.06
N TYR A 24 -1.17 -15.67 -1.23
CA TYR A 24 -0.77 -14.74 -2.29
C TYR A 24 -1.84 -13.67 -2.54
N TRP A 25 -3.13 -14.00 -2.45
CA TRP A 25 -4.21 -13.03 -2.60
C TRP A 25 -4.21 -11.99 -1.47
N TRP A 26 -4.01 -12.43 -0.22
CA TRP A 26 -3.86 -11.51 0.91
C TRP A 26 -2.57 -10.71 0.85
N GLY A 27 -1.47 -11.32 0.40
CA GLY A 27 -0.20 -10.62 0.15
C GLY A 27 -0.34 -9.51 -0.88
N LEU A 28 -1.07 -9.78 -1.97
CA LEU A 28 -1.34 -8.79 -3.01
C LEU A 28 -2.16 -7.61 -2.46
N ILE A 29 -3.26 -7.90 -1.74
CA ILE A 29 -4.11 -6.85 -1.15
C ILE A 29 -3.31 -5.99 -0.15
N ALA A 30 -2.52 -6.64 0.71
CA ALA A 30 -1.67 -5.92 1.65
C ALA A 30 -0.64 -5.04 0.94
N ALA A 31 0.01 -5.57 -0.11
CA ALA A 31 1.01 -4.83 -0.88
C ALA A 31 0.40 -3.62 -1.61
N THR A 32 -0.78 -3.74 -2.22
CA THR A 32 -1.42 -2.62 -2.92
C THR A 32 -1.92 -1.56 -1.94
N ALA A 33 -2.45 -1.96 -0.79
CA ALA A 33 -2.89 -1.04 0.25
C ALA A 33 -1.72 -0.27 0.89
N ILE A 34 -0.66 -0.97 1.28
CA ILE A 34 0.51 -0.38 1.95
C ILE A 34 1.38 0.38 0.94
N GLY A 35 1.56 -0.14 -0.27
CA GLY A 35 2.31 0.54 -1.33
C GLY A 35 1.69 1.88 -1.74
N GLY A 36 0.36 1.98 -1.64
CA GLY A 36 -0.39 3.21 -1.87
C GLY A 36 -0.11 4.34 -0.88
N LEU A 37 0.68 4.13 0.18
CA LEU A 37 1.00 5.15 1.17
C LEU A 37 2.15 6.08 0.75
N LEU A 38 3.07 5.59 -0.09
CA LEU A 38 4.38 6.22 -0.31
C LEU A 38 4.33 7.60 -0.97
N LEU A 39 3.47 7.75 -1.98
CA LEU A 39 3.43 8.94 -2.82
C LEU A 39 2.20 9.79 -2.50
N PRO A 40 2.25 11.11 -2.66
CA PRO A 40 1.07 11.97 -2.53
C PRO A 40 -0.05 11.57 -3.48
N ILE A 41 0.31 11.24 -4.73
CA ILE A 41 -0.61 11.00 -5.85
C ILE A 41 -1.06 9.54 -5.96
N SER A 42 -0.55 8.64 -5.11
CA SER A 42 -0.93 7.23 -5.19
C SER A 42 -2.39 7.07 -4.80
N ASN A 43 -2.86 7.68 -3.71
CA ASN A 43 -4.24 7.58 -3.24
C ASN A 43 -4.90 8.97 -3.08
N VAL A 44 -6.20 9.05 -3.39
CA VAL A 44 -7.04 10.23 -3.17
C VAL A 44 -7.04 10.65 -1.69
N ALA A 45 -6.97 9.71 -0.75
CA ALA A 45 -6.91 10.01 0.68
C ALA A 45 -5.64 10.82 1.05
N ASN A 46 -4.51 10.52 0.41
CA ASN A 46 -3.24 11.24 0.65
C ASN A 46 -3.33 12.68 0.13
N LEU A 47 -3.93 12.87 -1.05
CA LEU A 47 -4.19 14.19 -1.61
C LEU A 47 -5.14 15.00 -0.72
N ALA A 48 -6.23 14.39 -0.24
CA ALA A 48 -7.18 15.06 0.65
C ALA A 48 -6.50 15.49 1.97
N ALA A 49 -5.67 14.63 2.56
CA ALA A 49 -4.91 14.96 3.76
C ALA A 49 -3.94 16.14 3.52
N LEU A 50 -3.27 16.16 2.36
CA LEU A 50 -2.40 17.27 1.96
C LEU A 50 -3.17 18.57 1.73
N SER A 51 -4.36 18.51 1.12
CA SER A 51 -5.22 19.69 0.96
C SER A 51 -5.64 20.26 2.31
N ILE A 52 -6.06 19.42 3.25
CA ILE A 52 -6.41 19.86 4.62
C ILE A 52 -5.20 20.46 5.35
N ALA A 53 -4.00 19.89 5.15
CA ALA A 53 -2.78 20.45 5.71
C ALA A 53 -2.45 21.83 5.11
N GLU A 54 -2.62 21.99 3.79
CA GLU A 54 -2.40 23.24 3.09
C GLU A 54 -3.39 24.34 3.54
N GLU A 55 -4.66 24.00 3.75
CA GLU A 55 -5.66 24.90 4.34
C GLU A 55 -5.26 25.42 5.73
N ARG A 56 -4.48 24.64 6.48
CA ARG A 56 -3.93 25.01 7.79
C ARG A 56 -2.58 25.74 7.69
N GLY A 57 -2.15 26.09 6.48
CA GLY A 57 -0.88 26.77 6.22
C GLY A 57 0.35 25.84 6.22
N ILE A 58 0.16 24.51 6.28
CA ILE A 58 1.26 23.54 6.26
C ILE A 58 1.40 23.00 4.84
N ARG A 59 2.44 23.45 4.13
CA ARG A 59 2.78 22.93 2.80
C ARG A 59 3.81 21.82 2.89
N ILE A 60 3.40 20.61 2.52
CA ILE A 60 4.29 19.45 2.44
C ILE A 60 4.63 19.21 0.97
N GLY A 61 5.90 19.32 0.61
CA GLY A 61 6.37 19.02 -0.73
C GLY A 61 6.34 17.53 -1.04
N PHE A 62 6.35 17.17 -2.33
CA PHE A 62 6.34 15.77 -2.78
C PHE A 62 7.46 14.93 -2.17
N LYS A 63 8.68 15.47 -2.14
CA LYS A 63 9.86 14.79 -1.59
C LYS A 63 9.76 14.61 -0.07
N ASP A 64 9.24 15.61 0.63
CA ASP A 64 9.12 15.59 2.08
C ASP A 64 8.04 14.61 2.51
N TYR A 65 6.90 14.60 1.81
CA TYR A 65 5.87 13.58 1.99
C TYR A 65 6.43 12.18 1.79
N THR A 66 7.16 11.96 0.69
CA THR A 66 7.70 10.62 0.37
C THR A 66 8.66 10.14 1.45
N LYS A 67 9.54 11.03 1.95
CA LYS A 67 10.45 10.72 3.06
C LYS A 67 9.70 10.47 4.37
N MET A 68 8.65 11.23 4.63
CA MET A 68 7.82 11.09 5.83
C MET A 68 7.04 9.78 5.85
N MET A 69 6.56 9.33 4.68
CA MET A 69 5.75 8.12 4.54
C MET A 69 6.57 6.84 4.32
N LEU A 70 7.86 6.96 4.03
CA LEU A 70 8.74 5.81 3.85
C LEU A 70 8.88 4.95 5.13
N PRO A 71 9.13 5.49 6.35
CA PRO A 71 9.21 4.67 7.56
C PRO A 71 7.89 3.94 7.90
N PRO A 72 6.70 4.59 7.89
CA PRO A 72 5.43 3.90 8.10
C PRO A 72 5.16 2.79 7.08
N LEU A 73 5.52 3.03 5.81
CA LEU A 73 5.39 2.02 4.76
C LEU A 73 6.25 0.79 5.04
N LEU A 74 7.52 0.98 5.41
CA LEU A 74 8.42 -0.13 5.72
C LEU A 74 7.95 -0.91 6.94
N ALA A 75 7.56 -0.21 8.01
CA ALA A 75 7.04 -0.84 9.22
C ALA A 75 5.77 -1.66 8.95
N SER A 76 4.84 -1.10 8.18
CA SER A 76 3.59 -1.78 7.82
C SER A 76 3.84 -2.97 6.89
N GLY A 77 4.72 -2.81 5.89
CA GLY A 77 5.08 -3.87 4.94
C GLY A 77 5.78 -5.04 5.62
N LEU A 78 6.71 -4.76 6.54
CA LEU A 78 7.36 -5.79 7.36
C LEU A 78 6.34 -6.53 8.23
N SER A 79 5.46 -5.78 8.89
CA SER A 79 4.43 -6.36 9.78
C SER A 79 3.46 -7.27 9.01
N ALA A 80 2.99 -6.82 7.84
CA ALA A 80 2.12 -7.62 6.98
C ALA A 80 2.82 -8.87 6.45
N THR A 81 4.08 -8.75 6.03
CA THR A 81 4.88 -9.88 5.56
C THR A 81 5.09 -10.92 6.67
N LEU A 82 5.43 -10.48 7.88
CA LEU A 82 5.59 -11.38 9.04
C LEU A 82 4.28 -12.07 9.38
N TYR A 83 3.16 -11.35 9.41
CA TYR A 83 1.84 -11.91 9.68
C TYR A 83 1.48 -13.01 8.68
N LEU A 84 1.67 -12.74 7.38
CA LEU A 84 1.36 -13.71 6.32
C LEU A 84 2.32 -14.90 6.33
N LEU A 85 3.61 -14.70 6.63
CA LEU A 85 4.56 -15.81 6.76
C LEU A 85 4.18 -16.75 7.91
N ILE A 86 3.81 -16.21 9.07
CA ILE A 86 3.37 -17.02 10.21
C ILE A 86 2.12 -17.81 9.82
N TYR A 87 1.14 -17.16 9.19
CA TYR A 87 -0.10 -17.82 8.79
C TYR A 87 0.07 -18.82 7.64
N ALA A 88 1.00 -18.60 6.72
CA ALA A 88 1.26 -19.50 5.60
C ALA A 88 2.09 -20.75 5.98
N ILE A 89 2.80 -20.71 7.12
CA ILE A 89 3.62 -21.82 7.62
C ILE A 89 2.83 -22.72 8.59
N ILE A 90 1.76 -22.21 9.21
CA ILE A 90 0.87 -22.93 10.14
C ILE A 90 -0.29 -23.57 9.38
#